data_AF-A0A1F1EB19-F1
#
_entry.id   AF-A0A1F1EB19-F1
#
_cell.length_a   1.000
_cell.length_b   1.000
_cell.length_c   1.000
_cell.angle_alpha   90.00
_cell.angle_beta   90.00
_cell.angle_gamma   90.00
#
_symmetry.space_group_name_H-M   'P 1'
#
loop_
_entity.id
_entity.type
_entity.pdbx_description
1 polymer ?
#
loop_
_entity_poly.entity_id
_entity_poly.type
_entity_poly.pdbx_seq_one_letter_code
_entity_poly.pdbx_strand_id
1 'polypeptide(L)'
;MTGPYVGGALDLGALKQQKETEEAPSGVSAFFEVTEANFESELIRRSAEVPVIALIGSSRSPASEQLKNDLRAVAEAGGLKFIVGYIDADAIPQVAQVFGVRNLPTTVALAAGQPITNFEGAQPKDALEQWTATLVEKLGPQLSGLSTETPEPETAADPRVQAAEESLNHGDFDAAIAHYDAILADDPDNAEVKQARNTTQVLRRLDPANRTEDPIAAADAAPADVAKQCDAADAEVVAGAPEKAFERLISAMQRTAGDDKQALKVRLLELFALFDASDSRVLQARTKLASALY
;
A
#
# COMPACT_ATOMS: atom_id res chain seq x y z
N MET A 1 38.34 7.72 -58.00
CA MET A 1 37.65 8.53 -56.98
C MET A 1 36.87 7.58 -56.10
N THR A 2 37.45 7.21 -54.95
CA THR A 2 36.84 6.39 -53.90
C THR A 2 35.99 7.27 -53.00
N GLY A 3 34.69 7.00 -52.91
CA GLY A 3 33.80 7.53 -51.87
C GLY A 3 33.24 6.35 -51.07
N PRO A 4 33.37 6.34 -49.73
CA PRO A 4 32.86 5.23 -48.92
C PRO A 4 31.38 5.49 -48.58
N TYR A 5 30.49 4.56 -48.92
CA TYR A 5 29.20 4.49 -48.25
C TYR A 5 29.37 3.61 -47.01
N VAL A 6 29.43 4.30 -45.89
CA VAL A 6 29.42 3.81 -44.52
C VAL A 6 28.12 3.04 -44.29
N GLY A 7 28.24 1.79 -43.84
CA GLY A 7 27.13 1.07 -43.23
C GLY A 7 26.70 1.80 -41.98
N GLY A 8 25.48 2.34 -41.99
CA GLY A 8 24.83 2.84 -40.79
C GLY A 8 24.59 1.67 -39.85
N ALA A 9 25.42 1.56 -38.82
CA ALA A 9 25.13 0.75 -37.66
C ALA A 9 23.80 1.28 -37.08
N LEU A 10 22.78 0.43 -37.12
CA LEU A 10 21.60 0.60 -36.28
C LEU A 10 22.11 0.56 -34.84
N ASP A 11 22.18 1.73 -34.22
CA ASP A 11 22.60 1.88 -32.84
C ASP A 11 21.50 1.29 -31.94
N LEU A 12 21.67 0.02 -31.58
CA LEU A 12 20.82 -0.68 -30.62
C LEU A 12 20.93 -0.06 -29.20
N GLY A 13 21.89 0.84 -28.98
CA GLY A 13 22.00 1.65 -27.77
C GLY A 13 20.96 2.76 -27.70
N ALA A 14 20.62 3.40 -28.83
CA ALA A 14 19.59 4.44 -28.87
C ALA A 14 18.18 3.90 -28.55
N LEU A 15 17.91 2.64 -28.91
CA LEU A 15 16.64 1.96 -28.58
C LEU A 15 16.58 1.47 -27.12
N LYS A 16 17.72 1.31 -26.45
CA LYS A 16 17.76 1.07 -25.00
C LYS A 16 17.60 2.35 -24.20
N GLN A 17 18.19 3.45 -24.67
CA GLN A 17 18.10 4.75 -24.00
C GLN A 17 16.69 5.37 -24.12
N GLN A 18 15.90 5.02 -25.14
CA GLN A 18 14.47 5.34 -25.19
C GLN A 18 13.57 4.44 -24.34
N LYS A 19 14.09 3.32 -23.80
CA LYS A 19 13.38 2.48 -22.80
C LYS A 19 13.78 2.80 -21.35
N GLU A 20 14.83 3.60 -21.16
CA GLU A 20 15.34 4.03 -19.84
C GLU A 20 14.96 5.49 -19.52
N THR A 21 14.02 6.10 -20.25
CA THR A 21 13.41 7.40 -19.89
C THR A 21 11.89 7.30 -19.73
N GLU A 22 11.41 6.12 -19.37
CA GLU A 22 10.08 5.94 -18.80
C GLU A 22 10.25 5.37 -17.38
N GLU A 23 11.07 6.08 -16.59
CA GLU A 23 10.88 6.11 -15.15
C GLU A 23 9.45 6.61 -14.93
N ALA A 24 8.53 5.67 -14.70
CA ALA A 24 7.25 5.99 -14.11
C ALA A 24 7.54 6.82 -12.85
N PRO A 25 6.95 8.01 -12.68
CA PRO A 25 7.21 8.82 -11.51
C PRO A 25 6.84 8.01 -10.26
N SER A 26 7.83 7.66 -9.44
CA SER A 26 7.70 6.87 -8.19
C SER A 26 6.98 7.63 -7.07
N GLY A 27 6.19 8.65 -7.41
CA GLY A 27 5.45 9.48 -6.48
C GLY A 27 3.99 9.57 -6.90
N VAL A 28 3.09 9.53 -5.91
CA VAL A 28 1.64 9.71 -6.13
C VAL A 28 1.38 11.09 -6.69
N SER A 29 1.10 11.17 -7.99
CA SER A 29 0.82 12.44 -8.65
C SER A 29 -0.65 12.76 -8.52
N ALA A 30 -0.98 13.97 -8.06
CA ALA A 30 -2.37 14.43 -7.97
C ALA A 30 -3.06 14.44 -9.34
N PHE A 31 -2.28 14.60 -10.40
CA PHE A 31 -2.71 14.50 -11.79
C PHE A 31 -1.75 13.60 -12.58
N PHE A 32 -2.26 12.67 -13.37
CA PHE A 32 -1.44 11.77 -14.20
C PHE A 32 -2.13 11.42 -15.52
N GLU A 33 -1.34 10.90 -16.47
CA GLU A 33 -1.87 10.36 -17.72
C GLU A 33 -2.09 8.86 -17.61
N VAL A 34 -3.24 8.40 -18.10
CA VAL A 34 -3.64 7.01 -18.08
C VAL A 34 -3.13 6.33 -19.34
N THR A 35 -2.55 5.15 -19.13
CA THR A 35 -2.09 4.24 -20.18
C THR A 35 -2.73 2.88 -19.96
N GLU A 36 -2.67 1.99 -20.95
CA GLU A 36 -3.14 0.61 -20.78
C GLU A 36 -2.40 -0.11 -19.63
N ALA A 37 -1.13 0.24 -19.39
CA ALA A 37 -0.30 -0.39 -18.38
C ALA A 37 -0.64 0.06 -16.95
N ASN A 38 -1.03 1.32 -16.75
CA ASN A 38 -1.30 1.89 -15.42
C ASN A 38 -2.79 1.99 -15.07
N PHE A 39 -3.69 1.73 -16.02
CA PHE A 39 -5.13 1.90 -15.83
C PHE A 39 -5.69 1.12 -14.63
N GLU A 40 -5.35 -0.17 -14.50
CA GLU A 40 -5.89 -1.00 -13.40
C GLU A 40 -5.36 -0.53 -12.04
N SER A 41 -4.06 -0.24 -11.94
CA SER A 41 -3.43 0.18 -10.70
C SER A 41 -3.85 1.60 -10.28
N GLU A 42 -3.78 2.56 -11.19
CA GLU A 42 -3.94 3.98 -10.87
C GLU A 42 -5.40 4.45 -10.86
N LEU A 43 -6.31 3.83 -11.63
CA LEU A 43 -7.73 4.21 -11.61
C LEU A 43 -8.56 3.30 -10.73
N ILE A 44 -8.44 1.99 -10.92
CA ILE A 44 -9.35 1.05 -10.27
C ILE A 44 -8.92 0.78 -8.84
N ARG A 45 -7.70 0.29 -8.61
CA ARG A 45 -7.21 -0.02 -7.26
C ARG A 45 -7.14 1.23 -6.39
N ARG A 46 -6.58 2.32 -6.94
CA ARG A 46 -6.43 3.60 -6.24
C ARG A 46 -7.76 4.23 -5.82
N SER A 47 -8.85 3.94 -6.55
CA SER A 47 -10.18 4.42 -6.16
C SER A 47 -10.73 3.80 -4.88
N ALA A 48 -10.14 2.70 -4.40
CA ALA A 48 -10.44 2.14 -3.08
C ALA A 48 -9.83 2.97 -1.93
N GLU A 49 -8.79 3.76 -2.21
CA GLU A 49 -8.06 4.54 -1.21
C GLU A 49 -8.47 6.01 -1.21
N VAL A 50 -8.67 6.61 -2.40
CA VAL A 50 -9.13 8.00 -2.56
C VAL A 50 -10.10 8.13 -3.73
N PRO A 51 -10.93 9.18 -3.79
CA PRO A 51 -11.72 9.45 -4.98
C PRO A 51 -10.79 9.66 -6.19
N VAL A 52 -11.05 8.94 -7.28
CA VAL A 52 -10.32 9.08 -8.54
C VAL A 52 -11.23 9.72 -9.58
N ILE A 53 -10.76 10.79 -10.21
CA ILE A 53 -11.48 11.49 -11.27
C ILE A 53 -10.84 11.13 -12.60
N ALA A 54 -11.55 10.38 -13.43
CA ALA A 54 -11.16 10.06 -14.79
C ALA A 54 -11.67 11.16 -15.75
N LEU A 55 -10.78 11.92 -16.37
CA LEU A 55 -11.09 12.83 -17.47
C LEU A 55 -10.86 12.11 -18.80
N ILE A 56 -11.92 11.78 -19.51
CA ILE A 56 -11.86 11.22 -20.86
C ILE A 56 -11.96 12.37 -21.86
N GLY A 57 -10.87 12.62 -22.59
CA GLY A 57 -10.77 13.74 -23.53
C GLY A 57 -10.08 13.36 -24.83
N SER A 58 -9.82 14.37 -25.66
CA SER A 58 -9.03 14.24 -26.89
C SER A 58 -8.10 15.44 -26.99
N SER A 59 -6.84 15.20 -27.31
CA SER A 59 -5.82 16.24 -27.53
C SER A 59 -6.14 17.17 -28.71
N ARG A 60 -7.09 16.79 -29.57
CA ARG A 60 -7.56 17.57 -30.72
C ARG A 60 -8.67 18.56 -30.36
N SER A 61 -9.19 18.52 -29.14
CA SER A 61 -10.30 19.36 -28.69
C SER A 61 -9.81 20.46 -27.73
N PRO A 62 -9.96 21.75 -28.09
CA PRO A 62 -9.60 22.85 -27.19
C PRO A 62 -10.35 22.81 -25.86
N ALA A 63 -11.59 22.33 -25.86
CA ALA A 63 -12.39 22.19 -24.65
C ALA A 63 -11.84 21.08 -23.72
N SER A 64 -11.32 19.99 -24.29
CA SER A 64 -10.67 18.93 -23.51
C SER A 64 -9.36 19.40 -22.90
N GLU A 65 -8.54 20.14 -23.67
CA GLU A 65 -7.27 20.68 -23.18
C GLU A 65 -7.47 21.73 -22.07
N GLN A 66 -8.48 22.60 -22.21
CA GLN A 66 -8.82 23.56 -21.16
C GLN A 66 -9.23 22.83 -19.87
N LEU A 67 -10.15 21.87 -19.97
CA LEU A 67 -10.63 21.09 -18.83
C LEU A 67 -9.50 20.27 -18.18
N LYS A 68 -8.57 19.73 -18.98
CA LYS A 68 -7.36 19.04 -18.52
C LYS A 68 -6.51 19.95 -17.64
N ASN A 69 -6.24 21.17 -18.10
CA ASN A 69 -5.44 22.15 -17.36
C ASN A 69 -6.14 22.61 -16.07
N ASP A 70 -7.44 22.85 -16.13
CA ASP A 70 -8.21 23.28 -14.96
C ASP A 70 -8.25 22.17 -13.89
N LEU A 71 -8.53 20.92 -14.28
CA LEU A 71 -8.54 19.79 -13.36
C LEU A 71 -7.15 19.48 -12.78
N ARG A 72 -6.08 19.66 -13.55
CA ARG A 72 -4.70 19.55 -13.04
C ARG A 72 -4.47 20.55 -11.91
N ALA A 73 -4.78 21.83 -12.14
CA ALA A 73 -4.60 22.87 -11.13
C ALA A 73 -5.44 22.63 -9.87
N VAL A 74 -6.67 22.12 -10.04
CA VAL A 74 -7.56 21.76 -8.93
C VAL A 74 -7.03 20.56 -8.14
N ALA A 75 -6.50 19.55 -8.82
CA ALA A 75 -5.92 18.36 -8.18
C ALA A 75 -4.65 18.70 -7.39
N GLU A 76 -3.75 19.48 -7.97
CA GLU A 76 -2.52 19.96 -7.32
C GLU A 76 -2.83 20.77 -6.06
N ALA A 77 -3.85 21.64 -6.10
CA ALA A 77 -4.31 22.39 -4.93
C ALA A 77 -5.02 21.49 -3.87
N GLY A 78 -5.55 20.34 -4.28
CA GLY A 78 -6.31 19.41 -3.43
C GLY A 78 -5.46 18.60 -2.45
N GLY A 79 -4.13 18.59 -2.60
CA GLY A 79 -3.21 17.93 -1.67
C GLY A 79 -3.45 16.44 -1.49
N LEU A 80 -3.64 15.70 -2.59
CA LEU A 80 -3.88 14.24 -2.64
C LEU A 80 -5.15 13.72 -1.93
N LYS A 81 -6.08 14.61 -1.55
CA LYS A 81 -7.42 14.20 -1.07
C LYS A 81 -8.25 13.50 -2.14
N PHE A 82 -7.88 13.69 -3.40
CA PHE A 82 -8.36 13.00 -4.59
C PHE A 82 -7.25 13.08 -5.65
N ILE A 83 -7.37 12.28 -6.69
CA ILE A 83 -6.45 12.30 -7.83
C ILE A 83 -7.21 12.35 -9.16
N VAL A 84 -6.55 12.84 -10.20
CA VAL A 84 -7.12 12.98 -11.55
C VAL A 84 -6.29 12.19 -12.56
N GLY A 85 -6.92 11.26 -13.26
CA GLY A 85 -6.34 10.55 -14.39
C GLY A 85 -6.89 11.07 -15.72
N TYR A 86 -6.03 11.53 -16.62
CA TYR A 86 -6.40 11.91 -17.98
C TYR A 86 -6.29 10.73 -18.94
N ILE A 87 -7.38 10.44 -19.66
CA ILE A 87 -7.50 9.39 -20.66
C ILE A 87 -7.62 10.07 -22.03
N ASP A 88 -6.59 9.97 -22.86
CA ASP A 88 -6.68 10.39 -24.26
C ASP A 88 -7.42 9.31 -25.06
N ALA A 89 -8.68 9.60 -25.40
CA ALA A 89 -9.53 8.69 -26.17
C ALA A 89 -9.01 8.44 -27.60
N ASP A 90 -8.14 9.31 -28.12
CA ASP A 90 -7.50 9.11 -29.42
C ASP A 90 -6.33 8.11 -29.34
N ALA A 91 -5.64 8.06 -28.20
CA ALA A 91 -4.48 7.18 -27.99
C ALA A 91 -4.90 5.78 -27.48
N ILE A 92 -5.86 5.73 -26.54
CA ILE A 92 -6.32 4.50 -25.88
C ILE A 92 -7.86 4.35 -25.93
N PRO A 93 -8.45 4.21 -27.13
CA PRO A 93 -9.91 4.19 -27.31
C PRO A 93 -10.61 3.05 -26.56
N GLN A 94 -9.93 1.93 -26.33
CA GLN A 94 -10.43 0.77 -25.60
C GLN A 94 -10.73 1.12 -24.14
N VAL A 95 -9.86 1.90 -23.49
CA VAL A 95 -10.04 2.34 -22.10
C VAL A 95 -11.21 3.33 -22.01
N ALA A 96 -11.33 4.25 -22.96
CA ALA A 96 -12.46 5.18 -23.04
C ALA A 96 -13.82 4.45 -23.22
N GLN A 97 -13.84 3.34 -23.97
CA GLN A 97 -15.05 2.54 -24.20
C GLN A 97 -15.56 1.85 -22.92
N VAL A 98 -14.67 1.47 -21.99
CA VAL A 98 -15.05 0.85 -20.71
C VAL A 98 -15.98 1.78 -19.91
N PHE A 99 -15.76 3.09 -19.99
CA PHE A 99 -16.59 4.08 -19.32
C PHE A 99 -17.89 4.41 -20.06
N GLY A 100 -18.14 3.81 -21.23
CA GLY A 100 -19.36 4.01 -22.00
C GLY A 100 -19.59 5.45 -22.49
N VAL A 101 -18.50 6.23 -22.61
CA VAL A 101 -18.54 7.66 -22.96
C VAL A 101 -19.02 7.86 -24.40
N ARG A 102 -19.95 8.80 -24.59
CA ARG A 102 -20.55 9.12 -25.91
C ARG A 102 -20.11 10.47 -26.47
N ASN A 103 -19.77 11.40 -25.60
CA ASN A 103 -19.36 12.76 -25.93
C ASN A 103 -18.01 13.06 -25.28
N LEU A 104 -17.16 13.86 -25.91
CA LEU A 104 -15.88 14.28 -25.32
C LEU A 104 -15.87 15.81 -25.15
N PRO A 105 -15.27 16.34 -24.06
CA PRO A 105 -14.77 15.60 -22.90
C PRO A 105 -15.88 15.10 -21.97
N THR A 106 -15.63 14.00 -21.25
CA THR A 106 -16.46 13.51 -20.14
C THR A 106 -15.59 13.26 -18.93
N THR A 107 -16.07 13.68 -17.77
CA THR A 107 -15.40 13.44 -16.49
C THR A 107 -16.23 12.47 -15.67
N VAL A 108 -15.59 11.44 -15.13
CA VAL A 108 -16.21 10.40 -14.30
C VAL A 108 -15.49 10.34 -12.96
N ALA A 109 -16.23 10.42 -11.85
CA ALA A 109 -15.71 10.16 -10.52
C ALA A 109 -15.89 8.69 -10.15
N LEU A 110 -14.81 8.08 -9.67
CA LEU A 110 -14.72 6.69 -9.24
C LEU A 110 -14.44 6.61 -7.74
N ALA A 111 -15.08 5.66 -7.07
CA ALA A 111 -14.74 5.23 -5.72
C ALA A 111 -14.97 3.71 -5.60
N ALA A 112 -14.06 3.00 -4.92
CA ALA A 112 -14.07 1.54 -4.77
C ALA A 112 -14.29 0.78 -6.09
N GLY A 113 -13.68 1.26 -7.18
CA GLY A 113 -13.76 0.69 -8.52
C GLY A 113 -15.07 0.96 -9.26
N GLN A 114 -15.96 1.80 -8.72
CA GLN A 114 -17.30 2.06 -9.27
C GLN A 114 -17.50 3.54 -9.64
N PRO A 115 -18.13 3.85 -10.78
CA PRO A 115 -18.56 5.21 -11.10
C PRO A 115 -19.66 5.72 -10.16
N ILE A 116 -19.40 6.85 -9.52
CA ILE A 116 -20.33 7.48 -8.57
C ILE A 116 -21.13 8.60 -9.23
N THR A 117 -20.46 9.43 -10.03
CA THR A 117 -21.07 10.56 -10.74
C THR A 117 -20.23 10.92 -11.96
N ASN A 118 -20.85 11.56 -12.96
CA ASN A 118 -20.18 12.02 -14.16
C ASN A 118 -20.81 13.32 -14.67
N PHE A 119 -20.08 14.04 -15.51
CA PHE A 119 -20.60 15.15 -16.30
C PHE A 119 -19.92 15.20 -17.67
N GLU A 120 -20.60 15.81 -18.63
CA GLU A 120 -20.11 15.99 -20.00
C GLU A 120 -19.83 17.47 -20.30
N GLY A 121 -18.84 17.72 -21.15
CA GLY A 121 -18.46 19.05 -21.60
C GLY A 121 -17.54 19.82 -20.64
N ALA A 122 -17.08 20.97 -21.11
CA ALA A 122 -16.26 21.88 -20.31
C ALA A 122 -17.07 22.50 -19.17
N GLN A 123 -16.42 22.70 -18.03
CA GLN A 123 -16.99 23.34 -16.84
C GLN A 123 -16.10 24.49 -16.39
N PRO A 124 -16.66 25.57 -15.82
CA PRO A 124 -15.85 26.62 -15.23
C PRO A 124 -15.10 26.10 -14.00
N LYS A 125 -13.89 26.62 -13.77
CA LYS A 125 -13.01 26.17 -12.69
C LYS A 125 -13.68 26.17 -11.31
N ASP A 126 -14.42 27.22 -10.98
CA ASP A 126 -15.13 27.34 -9.69
C ASP A 126 -16.13 26.19 -9.48
N ALA A 127 -16.78 25.70 -10.55
CA ALA A 127 -17.70 24.56 -10.44
C ALA A 127 -16.95 23.24 -10.23
N LEU A 128 -15.76 23.09 -10.82
CA LEU A 128 -14.88 21.93 -10.59
C LEU A 128 -14.38 21.88 -9.15
N GLU A 129 -13.98 23.02 -8.59
CA GLU A 129 -13.55 23.15 -7.19
C GLU A 129 -14.68 22.78 -6.22
N GLN A 130 -15.90 23.28 -6.46
CA GLN A 130 -17.07 22.93 -5.63
C GLN A 130 -17.45 21.46 -5.74
N TRP A 131 -17.41 20.91 -6.95
CA TRP A 131 -17.77 19.52 -7.20
C TRP A 131 -16.76 18.55 -6.57
N THR A 132 -15.45 18.81 -6.73
CA THR A 132 -14.39 18.01 -6.12
C THR A 132 -14.41 18.10 -4.59
N ALA A 133 -14.63 19.30 -4.02
CA ALA A 133 -14.79 19.46 -2.57
C ALA A 133 -15.96 18.63 -2.02
N THR A 134 -17.10 18.63 -2.71
CA THR A 134 -18.28 17.84 -2.33
C THR A 134 -18.00 16.33 -2.40
N LEU A 135 -17.22 15.87 -3.40
CA LEU A 135 -16.82 14.47 -3.52
C LEU A 135 -15.94 14.05 -2.35
N VAL A 136 -14.92 14.85 -2.03
CA VAL A 136 -14.01 14.59 -0.91
C VAL A 136 -14.76 14.58 0.42
N GLU A 137 -15.68 15.52 0.65
CA GLU A 137 -16.46 15.58 1.89
C GLU A 137 -17.33 14.32 2.08
N LYS A 138 -17.95 13.84 1.01
CA LYS A 138 -18.85 12.66 1.07
C LYS A 138 -18.10 11.33 1.15
N LEU A 139 -16.98 11.21 0.45
CA LEU A 139 -16.25 9.96 0.26
C LEU A 139 -15.04 9.83 1.19
N GLY A 140 -14.43 10.94 1.61
CA GLY A 140 -13.24 10.96 2.45
C GLY A 140 -13.35 10.13 3.74
N PRO A 141 -14.46 10.20 4.50
CA PRO A 141 -14.61 9.39 5.72
C PRO A 141 -14.74 7.88 5.49
N GLN A 142 -15.02 7.44 4.26
CA GLN A 142 -15.28 6.04 3.91
C GLN A 142 -14.10 5.36 3.21
N LEU A 143 -13.09 6.14 2.81
CA LEU A 143 -11.93 5.64 2.08
C LEU A 143 -10.70 5.73 3.00
N SER A 144 -9.76 4.80 2.82
CA SER A 144 -8.57 4.69 3.67
C SER A 144 -7.65 5.91 3.62
N GLY A 145 -7.77 6.72 2.57
CA GLY A 145 -6.91 7.87 2.29
C GLY A 145 -5.59 7.44 1.67
N LEU A 146 -5.04 8.28 0.80
CA LEU A 146 -3.62 8.21 0.44
C LEU A 146 -2.86 8.75 1.66
N SER A 147 -2.00 7.94 2.26
CA SER A 147 -1.11 8.43 3.31
C SER A 147 -0.35 9.64 2.78
N THR A 148 -0.61 10.82 3.35
CA THR A 148 0.12 12.06 3.05
C THR A 148 1.47 12.11 3.77
N GLU A 149 2.08 10.94 4.01
CA GLU A 149 3.52 10.90 4.08
C GLU A 149 3.97 11.29 2.68
N THR A 150 4.35 12.55 2.56
CA THR A 150 5.23 12.97 1.47
C THR A 150 6.30 11.89 1.42
N PRO A 151 6.52 11.18 0.30
CA PRO A 151 7.78 10.48 0.19
C PRO A 151 8.81 11.62 0.29
N GLU A 152 9.45 11.74 1.45
CA GLU A 152 10.73 12.43 1.51
C GLU A 152 11.51 11.88 0.32
N PRO A 153 12.11 12.77 -0.49
CA PRO A 153 12.76 12.36 -1.73
C PRO A 153 13.57 11.12 -1.41
N GLU A 154 13.21 9.98 -2.01
CA GLU A 154 13.80 8.69 -1.71
C GLU A 154 15.29 8.92 -1.53
N THR A 155 15.75 8.93 -0.27
CA THR A 155 17.16 8.74 0.02
C THR A 155 17.41 7.40 -0.61
N ALA A 156 18.01 7.41 -1.81
CA ALA A 156 18.13 6.29 -2.74
C ALA A 156 17.90 4.96 -2.01
N ALA A 157 16.74 4.32 -2.27
CA ALA A 157 16.23 3.18 -1.52
C ALA A 157 17.40 2.35 -1.00
N ASP A 158 17.61 2.34 0.33
CA ASP A 158 18.78 1.70 0.92
C ASP A 158 18.87 0.29 0.31
N PRO A 159 19.98 -0.08 -0.35
CA PRO A 159 20.07 -1.34 -1.07
C PRO A 159 19.78 -2.55 -0.16
N ARG A 160 19.88 -2.37 1.18
CA ARG A 160 19.48 -3.36 2.17
C ARG A 160 17.96 -3.57 2.24
N VAL A 161 17.13 -2.57 1.95
CA VAL A 161 15.66 -2.73 1.87
C VAL A 161 15.31 -3.62 0.68
N GLN A 162 15.89 -3.36 -0.50
CA GLN A 162 15.71 -4.22 -1.67
C GLN A 162 16.19 -5.66 -1.41
N ALA A 163 17.34 -5.84 -0.77
CA ALA A 163 17.84 -7.17 -0.39
C ALA A 163 16.90 -7.89 0.61
N ALA A 164 16.25 -7.15 1.52
CA ALA A 164 15.26 -7.71 2.42
C ALA A 164 14.00 -8.17 1.67
N GLU A 165 13.51 -7.37 0.73
CA GLU A 165 12.35 -7.71 -0.12
C GLU A 165 12.63 -8.93 -1.00
N GLU A 166 13.81 -9.02 -1.61
CA GLU A 166 14.24 -10.20 -2.36
C GLU A 166 14.27 -11.44 -1.46
N SER A 167 14.79 -11.32 -0.24
CA SER A 167 14.81 -12.43 0.72
C SER A 167 13.40 -12.89 1.08
N LEU A 168 12.46 -11.95 1.32
CA LEU A 168 11.04 -12.24 1.54
C LEU A 168 10.41 -12.98 0.36
N ASN A 169 10.70 -12.55 -0.87
CA ASN A 169 10.18 -13.18 -2.09
C ASN A 169 10.67 -14.64 -2.25
N HIS A 170 11.84 -14.96 -1.70
CA HIS A 170 12.37 -16.33 -1.66
C HIS A 170 11.93 -17.12 -0.41
N GLY A 171 11.17 -16.52 0.50
CA GLY A 171 10.79 -17.13 1.78
C GLY A 171 11.92 -17.21 2.81
N ASP A 172 13.05 -16.53 2.58
CA ASP A 172 14.16 -16.46 3.52
C ASP A 172 13.93 -15.31 4.52
N PHE A 173 13.07 -15.59 5.49
CA PHE A 173 12.71 -14.60 6.51
C PHE A 173 13.88 -14.23 7.43
N ASP A 174 14.84 -15.14 7.65
CA ASP A 174 16.01 -14.87 8.48
C ASP A 174 16.98 -13.89 7.79
N ALA A 175 17.22 -14.07 6.49
CA ALA A 175 17.99 -13.11 5.71
C ALA A 175 17.31 -11.74 5.66
N ALA A 176 15.98 -11.70 5.45
CA ALA A 176 15.22 -10.45 5.46
C ALA A 176 15.32 -9.70 6.81
N ILE A 177 15.19 -10.40 7.94
CA ILE A 177 15.34 -9.80 9.28
C ILE A 177 16.76 -9.26 9.48
N ALA A 178 17.79 -9.98 9.02
CA ALA A 178 19.17 -9.53 9.14
C ALA A 178 19.43 -8.23 8.36
N HIS A 179 18.82 -8.08 7.19
CA HIS A 179 18.88 -6.84 6.41
C HIS A 179 18.21 -5.66 7.14
N TYR A 180 17.02 -5.87 7.70
CA TYR A 180 16.36 -4.83 8.50
C TYR A 180 17.11 -4.48 9.79
N ASP A 181 17.69 -5.48 10.47
CA ASP A 181 18.51 -5.25 11.66
C ASP A 181 19.78 -4.44 11.34
N ALA A 182 20.39 -4.66 10.17
CA ALA A 182 21.53 -3.86 9.72
C ALA A 182 21.15 -2.40 9.45
N ILE A 183 19.94 -2.14 8.93
CA ILE A 183 19.45 -0.76 8.73
C ILE A 183 19.16 -0.11 10.09
N LEU A 184 18.49 -0.80 11.01
CA LEU A 184 18.18 -0.29 12.36
C LEU A 184 19.41 -0.10 13.25
N ALA A 185 20.53 -0.74 12.92
CA ALA A 185 21.81 -0.48 13.60
C ALA A 185 22.36 0.91 13.26
N ASP A 186 22.13 1.38 12.03
CA ASP A 186 22.56 2.70 11.55
C ASP A 186 21.51 3.79 11.83
N ASP A 187 20.23 3.46 11.65
CA ASP A 187 19.08 4.32 11.93
C ASP A 187 18.08 3.63 12.87
N PRO A 188 18.34 3.67 14.20
CA PRO A 188 17.50 3.01 15.18
C PRO A 188 16.10 3.59 15.31
N ASP A 189 15.79 4.75 14.74
CA ASP A 189 14.51 5.43 14.88
C ASP A 189 13.59 5.25 13.66
N ASN A 190 14.07 4.59 12.61
CA ASN A 190 13.30 4.26 11.41
C ASN A 190 12.04 3.44 11.72
N ALA A 191 10.87 4.09 11.73
CA ALA A 191 9.60 3.47 12.08
C ALA A 191 9.15 2.43 11.05
N GLU A 192 9.39 2.70 9.77
CA GLU A 192 9.01 1.83 8.66
C GLU A 192 9.80 0.51 8.69
N VAL A 193 11.13 0.58 8.85
CA VAL A 193 11.97 -0.61 8.94
C VAL A 193 11.66 -1.43 10.20
N LYS A 194 11.36 -0.78 11.33
CA LYS A 194 10.87 -1.48 12.54
C LYS A 194 9.59 -2.26 12.26
N GLN A 195 8.64 -1.64 11.57
CA GLN A 195 7.39 -2.30 11.21
C GLN A 195 7.64 -3.48 10.27
N ALA A 196 8.39 -3.26 9.19
CA ALA A 196 8.72 -4.30 8.20
C ALA A 196 9.43 -5.51 8.85
N ARG A 197 10.39 -5.26 9.73
CA ARG A 197 11.08 -6.28 10.52
C ARG A 197 10.12 -7.07 11.40
N ASN A 198 9.26 -6.39 12.15
CA ASN A 198 8.32 -7.05 13.07
C ASN A 198 7.31 -7.93 12.31
N THR A 199 6.79 -7.44 11.18
CA THR A 199 5.93 -8.23 10.28
C THR A 199 6.66 -9.49 9.79
N THR A 200 7.91 -9.34 9.34
CA THR A 200 8.73 -10.46 8.87
C THR A 200 8.97 -11.51 9.95
N GLN A 201 9.18 -11.09 11.20
CA GLN A 201 9.32 -12.01 12.33
C GLN A 201 8.07 -12.84 12.58
N VAL A 202 6.88 -12.27 12.37
CA VAL A 202 5.62 -13.00 12.46
C VAL A 202 5.51 -14.00 11.31
N LEU A 203 5.81 -13.59 10.08
CA LEU A 203 5.80 -14.49 8.91
C LEU A 203 6.74 -15.69 9.11
N ARG A 204 7.96 -15.46 9.62
CA ARG A 204 8.91 -16.53 9.94
C ARG A 204 8.35 -17.56 10.91
N ARG A 205 7.66 -17.13 11.97
CA ARG A 205 7.09 -18.03 12.99
C ARG A 205 5.92 -18.86 12.46
N LEU A 206 5.29 -18.35 11.41
CA LEU A 206 4.14 -18.96 10.77
C LEU A 206 4.50 -19.78 9.55
N ASP A 207 5.78 -19.83 9.18
CA ASP A 207 6.28 -20.56 8.02
C ASP A 207 5.78 -22.02 8.06
N PRO A 208 4.92 -22.42 7.12
CA PRO A 208 4.40 -23.79 7.03
C PRO A 208 5.51 -24.83 6.89
N ALA A 209 6.67 -24.45 6.32
CA ALA A 209 7.81 -25.36 6.17
C ALA A 209 8.39 -25.84 7.51
N ASN A 210 8.19 -25.06 8.58
CA ASN A 210 8.68 -25.35 9.92
C ASN A 210 7.58 -25.88 10.86
N ARG A 211 6.37 -26.16 10.35
CA ARG A 211 5.25 -26.69 11.17
C ARG A 211 4.84 -28.09 10.74
N THR A 212 4.98 -29.03 11.68
CA THR A 212 4.59 -30.44 11.50
C THR A 212 3.23 -30.78 12.09
N GLU A 213 2.65 -29.87 12.89
CA GLU A 213 1.37 -30.07 13.59
C GLU A 213 0.55 -28.78 13.60
N ASP A 214 -0.76 -28.90 13.90
CA ASP A 214 -1.64 -27.75 14.10
C ASP A 214 -1.26 -27.04 15.42
N PRO A 215 -0.79 -25.78 15.37
CA PRO A 215 -0.29 -25.08 16.55
C PRO A 215 -1.36 -24.88 17.62
N ILE A 216 -2.63 -24.68 17.23
CA ILE A 216 -3.73 -24.48 18.18
C ILE A 216 -4.00 -25.80 18.92
N ALA A 217 -4.13 -26.91 18.19
CA ALA A 217 -4.34 -28.22 18.79
C ALA A 217 -3.15 -28.65 19.70
N ALA A 218 -1.92 -28.38 19.26
CA ALA A 218 -0.72 -28.66 20.04
C ALA A 218 -0.67 -27.87 21.36
N ALA A 219 -1.03 -26.58 21.31
CA ALA A 219 -1.10 -25.73 22.49
C ALA A 219 -2.22 -26.15 23.45
N ASP A 220 -3.38 -26.54 22.92
CA ASP A 220 -4.50 -27.00 23.75
C ASP A 220 -4.17 -28.33 24.47
N ALA A 221 -3.37 -29.20 23.84
CA ALA A 221 -2.86 -30.42 24.45
C ALA A 221 -1.75 -30.19 25.50
N ALA A 222 -1.07 -29.03 25.46
CA ALA A 222 0.01 -28.68 26.37
C ALA A 222 -0.15 -27.25 26.95
N PRO A 223 -1.11 -27.02 27.87
CA PRO A 223 -1.45 -25.67 28.34
C PRO A 223 -0.32 -24.92 29.05
N ALA A 224 0.65 -25.64 29.63
CA ALA A 224 1.80 -25.06 30.33
C ALA A 224 3.03 -24.84 29.42
N ASP A 225 2.99 -25.30 28.17
CA ASP A 225 4.09 -25.18 27.22
C ASP A 225 4.06 -23.79 26.57
N VAL A 226 4.92 -22.90 27.06
CA VAL A 226 4.99 -21.49 26.65
C VAL A 226 5.22 -21.35 25.15
N ALA A 227 6.10 -22.16 24.57
CA ALA A 227 6.42 -22.09 23.14
C ALA A 227 5.17 -22.39 22.31
N LYS A 228 4.45 -23.47 22.64
CA LYS A 228 3.21 -23.81 21.94
C LYS A 228 2.12 -22.77 22.12
N GLN A 229 1.99 -22.16 23.31
CA GLN A 229 1.02 -21.06 23.49
C GLN A 229 1.36 -19.85 22.61
N CYS A 230 2.64 -19.55 22.41
CA CYS A 230 3.08 -18.50 21.50
C CYS A 230 2.76 -18.85 20.04
N ASP A 231 3.08 -20.08 19.60
CA ASP A 231 2.85 -20.51 18.22
C ASP A 231 1.35 -20.52 17.86
N ALA A 232 0.50 -20.93 18.80
CA ALA A 232 -0.95 -20.88 18.66
C ALA A 232 -1.48 -19.45 18.60
N ALA A 233 -0.94 -18.55 19.44
CA ALA A 233 -1.34 -17.13 19.42
C ALA A 233 -0.97 -16.47 18.08
N ASP A 234 0.22 -16.76 17.54
CA ASP A 234 0.62 -16.27 16.22
C ASP A 234 -0.34 -16.79 15.13
N ALA A 235 -0.69 -18.08 15.20
CA ALA A 235 -1.63 -18.70 14.24
C ALA A 235 -3.05 -18.10 14.34
N GLU A 236 -3.51 -17.79 15.55
CA GLU A 236 -4.81 -17.14 15.79
C GLU A 236 -4.85 -15.71 15.24
N VAL A 237 -3.77 -14.93 15.36
CA VAL A 237 -3.69 -13.59 14.74
C VAL A 237 -3.83 -13.68 13.23
N VAL A 238 -3.11 -14.61 12.59
CA VAL A 238 -3.18 -14.76 11.12
C VAL A 238 -4.48 -15.38 10.64
N ALA A 239 -5.14 -16.20 11.46
CA ALA A 239 -6.51 -16.64 11.21
C ALA A 239 -7.55 -15.51 11.38
N GLY A 240 -7.13 -14.27 11.68
CA GLY A 240 -8.02 -13.13 11.86
C GLY A 240 -8.74 -13.12 13.21
N ALA A 241 -8.23 -13.86 14.21
CA ALA A 241 -8.79 -13.97 15.56
C ALA A 241 -7.82 -13.44 16.65
N PRO A 242 -7.34 -12.18 16.57
CA PRO A 242 -6.36 -11.64 17.51
C PRO A 242 -6.84 -11.59 18.96
N GLU A 243 -8.15 -11.47 19.20
CA GLU A 243 -8.71 -11.52 20.55
C GLU A 243 -8.43 -12.85 21.25
N LYS A 244 -8.51 -13.96 20.49
CA LYS A 244 -8.18 -15.30 21.00
C LYS A 244 -6.70 -15.41 21.32
N ALA A 245 -5.84 -14.90 20.43
CA ALA A 245 -4.40 -14.86 20.63
C ALA A 245 -4.02 -14.10 21.91
N PHE A 246 -4.61 -12.92 22.11
CA PHE A 246 -4.36 -12.11 23.30
C PHE A 246 -4.85 -12.80 24.57
N GLU A 247 -6.06 -13.36 24.55
CA GLU A 247 -6.62 -14.09 25.68
C GLU A 247 -5.81 -15.34 26.02
N ARG A 248 -5.32 -16.08 25.02
CA ARG A 248 -4.45 -17.24 25.19
C ARG A 248 -3.18 -16.89 25.94
N LEU A 249 -2.46 -15.86 25.49
CA LEU A 249 -1.21 -15.43 26.12
C LEU A 249 -1.43 -14.90 27.53
N ILE A 250 -2.47 -14.08 27.75
CA ILE A 250 -2.83 -13.57 29.08
C ILE A 250 -3.17 -14.72 30.03
N SER A 251 -3.94 -15.71 29.56
CA SER A 251 -4.32 -16.89 30.35
C SER A 251 -3.11 -17.79 30.66
N ALA A 252 -2.17 -17.91 29.73
CA ALA A 252 -0.90 -18.62 29.96
C ALA A 252 -0.03 -17.89 31.00
N MET A 253 -0.01 -16.56 30.98
CA MET A 253 0.73 -15.74 31.96
C MET A 253 0.21 -15.86 33.39
N GLN A 254 -1.07 -16.18 33.57
CA GLN A 254 -1.67 -16.43 34.90
C GLN A 254 -1.21 -17.77 35.50
N ARG A 255 -0.71 -18.69 34.66
CA ARG A 255 -0.32 -20.06 35.05
C ARG A 255 1.20 -20.26 35.07
N THR A 256 1.97 -19.25 34.70
CA THR A 256 3.43 -19.28 34.58
C THR A 256 4.08 -18.21 35.45
N ALA A 257 5.37 -18.37 35.74
CA ALA A 257 6.14 -17.44 36.57
C ALA A 257 7.58 -17.31 36.05
N GLY A 258 8.30 -16.28 36.51
CA GLY A 258 9.68 -16.05 36.12
C GLY A 258 9.83 -15.79 34.61
N ASP A 259 10.84 -16.41 34.01
CA ASP A 259 11.22 -16.21 32.61
C ASP A 259 10.09 -16.58 31.63
N ASP A 260 9.32 -17.61 31.94
CA ASP A 260 8.16 -18.04 31.15
C ASP A 260 7.09 -16.95 31.03
N LYS A 261 6.76 -16.31 32.16
CA LYS A 261 5.79 -15.19 32.18
C LYS A 261 6.32 -13.99 31.40
N GLN A 262 7.63 -13.75 31.48
CA GLN A 262 8.28 -12.67 30.74
C GLN A 262 8.29 -12.94 29.23
N ALA A 263 8.55 -14.18 28.80
CA ALA A 263 8.51 -14.58 27.40
C ALA A 263 7.11 -14.38 26.79
N LEU A 264 6.07 -14.80 27.49
CA LEU A 264 4.68 -14.58 27.08
C LEU A 264 4.32 -13.09 26.99
N LYS A 265 4.80 -12.28 27.94
CA LYS A 265 4.59 -10.82 27.92
C LYS A 265 5.26 -10.20 26.69
N VAL A 266 6.49 -10.58 26.38
CA VAL A 266 7.20 -10.10 25.19
C VAL A 266 6.43 -10.46 23.92
N ARG A 267 6.01 -11.73 23.77
CA ARG A 267 5.18 -12.18 22.64
C ARG A 267 3.89 -11.37 22.52
N LEU A 268 3.18 -11.13 23.62
CA LEU A 268 1.93 -10.36 23.60
C LEU A 268 2.15 -8.90 23.14
N LEU A 269 3.24 -8.27 23.57
CA LEU A 269 3.57 -6.91 23.14
C LEU A 269 3.95 -6.85 21.66
N GLU A 270 4.67 -7.85 21.16
CA GLU A 270 4.96 -7.96 19.73
C GLU A 270 3.67 -8.10 18.91
N LEU A 271 2.71 -8.91 19.37
CA LEU A 271 1.43 -9.05 18.68
C LEU A 271 0.59 -7.77 18.74
N PHE A 272 0.64 -7.00 19.84
CA PHE A 272 0.00 -5.67 19.90
C PHE A 272 0.59 -4.69 18.90
N ALA A 273 1.90 -4.78 18.63
CA ALA A 273 2.59 -3.88 17.69
C ALA A 273 2.16 -4.09 16.23
N LEU A 274 1.38 -5.13 15.93
CA LEU A 274 0.79 -5.37 14.60
C LEU A 274 -0.49 -4.57 14.35
N PHE A 275 -1.03 -3.91 15.37
CA PHE A 275 -2.29 -3.18 15.31
C PHE A 275 -2.08 -1.71 15.67
N ASP A 276 -3.01 -0.86 15.22
CA ASP A 276 -3.03 0.53 15.63
C ASP A 276 -3.18 0.68 17.16
N ALA A 277 -2.57 1.70 17.74
CA ALA A 277 -2.60 1.93 19.18
C ALA A 277 -4.02 2.19 19.74
N SER A 278 -4.95 2.65 18.90
CA SER A 278 -6.36 2.89 19.22
C SER A 278 -7.28 1.68 18.96
N ASP A 279 -6.73 0.55 18.49
CA ASP A 279 -7.52 -0.66 18.25
C ASP A 279 -8.20 -1.13 19.54
N SER A 280 -9.53 -1.21 19.49
CA SER A 280 -10.37 -1.57 20.65
C SER A 280 -9.99 -2.92 21.28
N ARG A 281 -9.48 -3.87 20.49
CA ARG A 281 -9.06 -5.20 20.93
C ARG A 281 -7.76 -5.11 21.71
N VAL A 282 -6.81 -4.30 21.24
CA VAL A 282 -5.54 -4.02 21.93
C VAL A 282 -5.81 -3.28 23.25
N LEU A 283 -6.69 -2.28 23.25
CA LEU A 283 -7.04 -1.53 24.46
C LEU A 283 -7.66 -2.45 25.54
N GLN A 284 -8.58 -3.34 25.13
CA GLN A 284 -9.18 -4.31 26.04
C GLN A 284 -8.14 -5.31 26.57
N ALA A 285 -7.27 -5.82 25.70
CA ALA A 285 -6.24 -6.78 26.09
C ALA A 285 -5.17 -6.16 27.01
N ARG A 286 -4.77 -4.90 26.79
CA ARG A 286 -3.89 -4.15 27.71
C ARG A 286 -4.51 -3.99 29.10
N THR A 287 -5.81 -3.71 29.15
CA THR A 287 -6.56 -3.61 30.42
C THR A 287 -6.55 -4.96 31.15
N LYS A 288 -6.84 -6.06 30.46
CA LYS A 288 -6.78 -7.42 31.02
C LYS A 288 -5.36 -7.80 31.48
N LEU A 289 -4.34 -7.44 30.70
CA LEU A 289 -2.94 -7.67 31.04
C LEU A 289 -2.56 -6.96 32.35
N ALA A 290 -2.96 -5.70 32.52
CA ALA A 290 -2.71 -4.98 33.77
C ALA A 290 -3.35 -5.71 34.97
N SER A 291 -4.61 -6.13 34.85
CA SER A 291 -5.30 -6.90 35.91
C SER A 291 -4.71 -8.29 36.18
N ALA A 292 -3.94 -8.87 35.25
CA ALA A 292 -3.27 -10.15 35.44
C ALA A 292 -1.84 -10.02 36.02
N LEU A 293 -1.32 -8.80 36.08
CA LEU A 293 0.02 -8.48 36.60
C LEU A 293 0.01 -7.92 38.02
N TYR A 294 -1.13 -7.42 38.51
CA TYR A 294 -1.36 -6.87 39.84
C TYR A 294 -2.41 -7.67 40.60
#